data_AF-A0A843HPB4-F1
#
_entry.id   AF-A0A843HPB4-F1
#
_cell.length_a   1.000
_cell.length_b   1.000
_cell.length_c   1.000
_cell.angle_alpha   90.00
_cell.angle_beta   90.00
_cell.angle_gamma   90.00
#
_symmetry.space_group_name_H-M   'P 1'
#
loop_
_entity.id
_entity.type
_entity.pdbx_description
1 polymer ?
#
loop_
_entity_poly.entity_id
_entity_poly.type
_entity_poly.pdbx_seq_one_letter_code
_entity_poly.pdbx_strand_id
1 'polypeptide(L)'
;MGYYEYSQYSNFNRFINIDGIEAKIIEHLINSNTKYANIIWQLLKYPSRDALWQKVPTKAERTALIESSISSVESSDMNEKRLFCKPFSDDAVKAECSVMCLYIGEIYPVDATQSVISLIVELATHNHINLVAGEADSLAHPDITNPNDYYYTNDETPVVQYKSRESLLLKCVLAELNGLYIDGVGYVQFNTHKLIEGRNIGSKVTMSVYDGRSFFGHKIQFNIPMSGMSEDADYGY
;
A
#
# COMPACT_ATOMS: atom_id res chain seq x y z
N MET A 1 17.37 -40.29 24.12
CA MET A 1 17.36 -38.87 23.70
C MET A 1 18.53 -38.68 22.75
N GLY A 2 18.27 -38.60 21.45
CA GLY A 2 19.33 -38.34 20.47
C GLY A 2 19.75 -36.88 20.53
N TYR A 3 21.04 -36.62 20.57
CA TYR A 3 21.59 -35.28 20.40
C TYR A 3 21.33 -34.87 18.94
N TYR A 4 20.48 -33.88 18.72
CA TYR A 4 20.32 -33.28 17.39
C TYR A 4 21.56 -32.43 17.11
N GLU A 5 22.29 -32.73 16.04
CA GLU A 5 23.40 -31.89 15.59
C GLU A 5 22.86 -30.53 15.10
N TYR A 6 23.56 -29.44 15.40
CA TYR A 6 23.18 -28.07 14.99
C TYR A 6 23.05 -27.93 13.45
N SER A 7 23.75 -28.79 12.69
CA SER A 7 23.68 -28.94 11.24
C SER A 7 22.28 -29.30 10.72
N GLN A 8 21.42 -29.89 11.56
CA GLN A 8 20.04 -30.22 11.18
C GLN A 8 19.11 -28.99 11.24
N TYR A 9 19.57 -27.87 11.82
CA TYR A 9 18.84 -26.61 11.93
C TYR A 9 19.31 -25.53 10.93
N SER A 10 20.22 -25.85 10.01
CA SER A 10 20.63 -24.94 8.93
C SER A 10 19.55 -24.75 7.85
N ASN A 11 18.54 -25.64 7.81
CA ASN A 11 17.51 -25.67 6.78
C ASN A 11 16.19 -24.99 7.21
N PHE A 12 16.21 -24.17 8.26
CA PHE A 12 15.04 -23.41 8.71
C PHE A 12 14.93 -22.05 8.02
N ASN A 13 13.70 -21.56 7.89
CA ASN A 13 13.38 -20.25 7.34
C ASN A 13 14.18 -19.16 8.04
N ARG A 14 15.04 -18.47 7.27
CA ARG A 14 15.77 -17.27 7.69
C ARG A 14 15.51 -16.19 6.66
N PHE A 15 14.75 -15.16 7.04
CA PHE A 15 14.32 -14.12 6.10
C PHE A 15 15.33 -12.99 6.06
N ILE A 16 16.33 -13.11 5.19
CA ILE A 16 17.42 -12.13 5.05
C ILE A 16 16.90 -10.76 4.57
N ASN A 17 15.79 -10.73 3.81
CA ASN A 17 15.29 -9.53 3.15
C ASN A 17 13.96 -9.00 3.72
N ILE A 18 13.55 -9.46 4.91
CA ILE A 18 12.25 -9.11 5.48
C ILE A 18 12.17 -7.66 5.92
N ASP A 19 13.25 -7.13 6.48
CA ASP A 19 13.44 -5.76 6.95
C ASP A 19 13.47 -4.71 5.83
N GLY A 20 13.64 -5.14 4.58
CA GLY A 20 13.68 -4.26 3.40
C GLY A 20 12.40 -4.20 2.57
N ILE A 21 11.35 -4.95 2.92
CA ILE A 21 10.14 -5.07 2.08
C ILE A 21 9.46 -3.70 1.89
N GLU A 22 9.21 -2.98 2.98
CA GLU A 22 8.55 -1.68 2.97
C GLU A 22 9.35 -0.67 2.14
N ALA A 23 10.68 -0.62 2.35
CA ALA A 23 11.58 0.28 1.65
C ALA A 23 11.57 0.03 0.13
N LYS A 24 11.59 -1.24 -0.31
CA LYS A 24 11.56 -1.60 -1.74
C LYS A 24 10.22 -1.25 -2.40
N ILE A 25 9.11 -1.40 -1.70
CA ILE A 25 7.79 -0.99 -2.21
C ILE A 25 7.72 0.54 -2.32
N ILE A 26 8.21 1.26 -1.32
CA ILE A 26 8.29 2.71 -1.35
C ILE A 26 9.17 3.19 -2.50
N GLU A 27 10.34 2.59 -2.68
CA GLU A 27 11.24 2.88 -3.79
C GLU A 27 10.54 2.66 -5.14
N HIS A 28 9.82 1.55 -5.29
CA HIS A 28 9.01 1.28 -6.47
C HIS A 28 7.97 2.40 -6.70
N LEU A 29 7.19 2.77 -5.69
CA LEU A 29 6.18 3.83 -5.78
C LEU A 29 6.79 5.19 -6.13
N ILE A 30 7.93 5.56 -5.54
CA ILE A 30 8.62 6.83 -5.84
C ILE A 30 9.04 6.87 -7.31
N ASN A 31 9.56 5.75 -7.83
CA ASN A 31 10.15 5.68 -9.16
C ASN A 31 9.15 5.34 -10.27
N SER A 32 7.98 4.81 -9.91
CA SER A 32 6.94 4.44 -10.87
C SER A 32 6.29 5.67 -11.52
N ASN A 33 6.13 5.59 -12.84
CA ASN A 33 5.43 6.59 -13.65
C ASN A 33 4.12 6.04 -14.22
N THR A 34 3.63 4.92 -13.69
CA THR A 34 2.33 4.38 -14.09
C THR A 34 1.22 5.37 -13.76
N LYS A 35 0.09 5.25 -14.44
CA LYS A 35 -1.11 6.03 -14.12
C LYS A 35 -1.50 5.85 -12.65
N TYR A 36 -1.43 4.63 -12.13
CA TYR A 36 -1.87 4.31 -10.76
C TYR A 36 -0.94 4.89 -9.69
N ALA A 37 0.38 4.77 -9.86
CA ALA A 37 1.33 5.42 -8.96
C ALA A 37 1.16 6.95 -8.95
N ASN A 38 1.00 7.57 -10.12
CA ASN A 38 0.79 9.01 -10.21
C ASN A 38 -0.48 9.45 -9.47
N ILE A 39 -1.59 8.71 -9.64
CA ILE A 39 -2.84 8.98 -8.92
C ILE A 39 -2.66 8.81 -7.40
N ILE A 40 -1.99 7.74 -6.95
CA ILE A 40 -1.69 7.55 -5.51
C ILE A 40 -1.00 8.79 -4.95
N TRP A 41 0.08 9.25 -5.60
CA TRP A 41 0.83 10.41 -5.13
C TRP A 41 0.04 11.72 -5.18
N GLN A 42 -0.78 11.93 -6.21
CA GLN A 42 -1.67 13.09 -6.28
C GLN A 42 -2.67 13.10 -5.14
N LEU A 43 -3.32 11.96 -4.84
CA LEU A 43 -4.32 11.84 -3.78
C LEU A 43 -3.71 11.95 -2.37
N LEU A 44 -2.47 11.49 -2.17
CA LEU A 44 -1.75 11.67 -0.91
C LEU A 44 -1.32 13.13 -0.70
N LYS A 45 -0.86 13.81 -1.76
CA LYS A 45 -0.33 15.19 -1.66
C LYS A 45 -1.43 16.24 -1.56
N TYR A 46 -2.45 16.15 -2.41
CA TYR A 46 -3.42 17.22 -2.60
C TYR A 46 -4.74 16.90 -1.89
N PRO A 47 -5.08 17.61 -0.80
CA PRO A 47 -6.32 17.35 -0.06
C PRO A 47 -7.57 17.92 -0.75
N SER A 48 -7.46 18.43 -1.99
CA SER A 48 -8.54 19.12 -2.71
C SER A 48 -9.33 18.22 -3.66
N ARG A 49 -10.54 18.65 -4.05
CA ARG A 49 -11.41 17.87 -4.95
C ARG A 49 -10.81 17.71 -6.35
N ASP A 50 -9.99 18.65 -6.79
CA ASP A 50 -9.31 18.67 -8.08
C ASP A 50 -7.94 17.96 -8.05
N ALA A 51 -7.64 17.16 -7.03
CA ALA A 51 -6.34 16.51 -6.84
C ALA A 51 -5.81 15.79 -8.09
N LEU A 52 -6.68 15.17 -8.90
CA LEU A 52 -6.28 14.46 -10.12
C LEU A 52 -5.85 15.39 -11.26
N TRP A 53 -6.27 16.66 -11.23
CA TRP A 53 -5.92 17.67 -12.22
C TRP A 53 -4.67 18.46 -11.83
N GLN A 54 -4.22 18.29 -10.58
CA GLN A 54 -2.99 18.89 -10.10
C GLN A 54 -1.77 18.21 -10.72
N LYS A 55 -0.67 18.96 -10.81
CA LYS A 55 0.59 18.42 -11.36
C LYS A 55 1.04 17.17 -10.59
N VAL A 56 1.42 16.12 -11.30
CA VAL A 56 2.00 14.92 -10.68
C VAL A 56 3.21 15.30 -9.81
N PRO A 57 3.26 14.86 -8.54
CA PRO A 57 4.37 15.19 -7.65
C PRO A 57 5.71 14.68 -8.18
N THR A 58 6.73 15.53 -8.10
CA THR A 58 8.12 15.17 -8.41
C THR A 58 8.67 14.14 -7.42
N LYS A 59 9.76 13.44 -7.76
CA LYS A 59 10.41 12.48 -6.84
C LYS A 59 10.76 13.10 -5.48
N ALA A 60 11.24 14.35 -5.47
CA ALA A 60 11.56 15.07 -4.23
C ALA A 60 10.31 15.31 -3.38
N GLU A 61 9.21 15.71 -4.00
CA GLU A 61 7.92 15.90 -3.32
C GLU A 61 7.34 14.58 -2.83
N ARG A 62 7.43 13.49 -3.60
CA ARG A 62 7.04 12.13 -3.16
C ARG A 62 7.83 11.71 -1.92
N THR A 63 9.14 11.93 -1.95
CA THR A 63 10.05 11.61 -0.85
C THR A 63 9.72 12.40 0.41
N ALA A 64 9.38 13.69 0.27
CA ALA A 64 9.01 14.54 1.39
C ALA A 64 7.75 14.07 2.14
N LEU A 65 6.85 13.35 1.47
CA LEU A 65 5.62 12.81 2.08
C LEU A 65 5.85 11.54 2.89
N ILE A 66 7.04 10.93 2.83
CA ILE A 66 7.36 9.70 3.55
C ILE A 66 7.87 10.04 4.95
N GLU A 67 7.34 9.34 5.94
CA GLU A 67 7.86 9.35 7.31
C GLU A 67 9.13 8.49 7.34
N SER A 68 10.27 9.14 7.44
CA SER A 68 11.54 8.46 7.71
C SER A 68 11.71 8.32 9.22
N SER A 69 11.65 7.09 9.73
CA SER A 69 12.01 6.76 11.12
C SER A 69 13.48 7.08 11.47
N ILE A 70 14.27 7.58 10.51
CA ILE A 70 15.70 7.89 10.63
C ILE A 70 15.96 9.23 11.33
N SER A 71 14.99 10.15 11.43
CA SER A 71 15.22 11.38 12.19
C SER A 71 14.87 11.16 13.66
N SER A 72 15.89 10.91 14.48
CA SER A 72 15.88 10.94 15.96
C SER A 72 15.60 12.33 16.56
N VAL A 73 14.95 13.20 15.78
CA VAL A 73 14.50 14.51 16.22
C VAL A 73 12.97 14.42 16.28
N GLU A 74 12.42 14.44 17.50
CA GLU A 74 11.01 14.72 17.75
C GLU A 74 10.66 16.13 17.29
N SER A 75 10.62 16.35 15.98
CA SER A 75 10.09 17.54 15.31
C SER A 75 10.34 17.33 13.82
N SER A 76 9.37 17.30 12.93
CA SER A 76 8.37 18.35 12.75
C SER A 76 7.16 17.79 11.99
N ASP A 77 5.98 18.03 12.56
CA ASP A 77 4.65 17.89 11.99
C ASP A 77 4.37 16.59 11.19
N MET A 78 3.98 15.52 11.91
CA MET A 78 3.36 14.32 11.31
C MET A 78 2.22 14.67 10.33
N ASN A 79 1.63 15.86 10.46
CA ASN A 79 0.63 16.41 9.55
C ASN A 79 1.13 16.71 8.14
N GLU A 80 2.43 16.66 7.85
CA GLU A 80 2.98 16.80 6.49
C GLU A 80 3.29 15.44 5.84
N LYS A 81 3.28 14.36 6.62
CA LYS A 81 3.58 13.00 6.15
C LYS A 81 2.30 12.27 5.72
N ARG A 82 2.42 11.43 4.71
CA ARG A 82 1.30 10.71 4.07
C ARG A 82 1.58 9.24 3.88
N LEU A 83 2.84 8.81 3.94
CA LEU A 83 3.23 7.41 3.85
C LEU A 83 4.02 7.03 5.11
N PHE A 84 3.56 5.99 5.81
CA PHE A 84 4.16 5.50 7.04
C PHE A 84 4.48 4.00 6.96
N CYS A 85 5.55 3.56 7.64
CA CYS A 85 5.94 2.15 7.72
C CYS A 85 5.43 1.44 8.99
N LYS A 86 4.27 1.88 9.49
CA LYS A 86 3.66 1.42 10.76
C LYS A 86 2.14 1.42 10.65
N PRO A 87 1.41 0.69 11.51
CA PRO A 87 -0.05 0.73 11.55
C PRO A 87 -0.61 2.16 11.69
N PHE A 88 -1.78 2.39 11.11
CA PHE A 88 -2.46 3.70 11.19
C PHE A 88 -2.81 4.03 12.65
N SER A 89 -2.52 5.28 13.07
CA SER A 89 -2.86 5.83 14.38
C SER A 89 -3.54 7.18 14.20
N ASP A 90 -4.73 7.35 14.78
CA ASP A 90 -5.58 8.54 14.61
C ASP A 90 -5.05 9.77 15.36
N ASP A 91 -4.42 9.57 16.51
CA ASP A 91 -3.77 10.61 17.31
C ASP A 91 -2.59 11.29 16.60
N ALA A 92 -1.99 10.62 15.62
CA ALA A 92 -0.81 11.07 14.90
C ALA A 92 -1.09 12.08 13.78
N VAL A 93 -2.31 12.12 13.22
CA VAL A 93 -2.64 12.94 12.04
C VAL A 93 -3.93 13.73 12.26
N LYS A 94 -3.83 15.05 12.26
CA LYS A 94 -4.97 15.97 12.49
C LYS A 94 -5.38 16.76 11.25
N ALA A 95 -4.51 16.80 10.22
CA ALA A 95 -4.81 17.50 8.98
C ALA A 95 -5.84 16.76 8.13
N GLU A 96 -6.61 17.51 7.33
CA GLU A 96 -7.45 16.92 6.29
C GLU A 96 -6.56 16.34 5.19
N CYS A 97 -6.29 15.03 5.24
CA CYS A 97 -5.46 14.36 4.23
C CYS A 97 -5.89 12.91 3.96
N SER A 98 -5.22 12.29 3.00
CA SER A 98 -5.20 10.83 2.83
C SER A 98 -3.84 10.30 3.27
N VAL A 99 -3.84 9.13 3.88
CA VAL A 99 -2.67 8.47 4.46
C VAL A 99 -2.61 7.04 3.94
N MET A 100 -1.40 6.58 3.66
CA MET A 100 -1.06 5.22 3.35
C MET A 100 -0.09 4.69 4.40
N CYS A 101 -0.40 3.55 5.00
CA CYS A 101 0.46 2.85 5.93
C CYS A 101 0.85 1.50 5.33
N LEU A 102 2.11 1.13 5.41
CA LEU A 102 2.67 -0.08 4.82
C LEU A 102 3.49 -0.82 5.86
N TYR A 103 3.15 -2.06 6.17
CA TYR A 103 3.90 -2.84 7.16
C TYR A 103 3.65 -4.33 7.02
N ILE A 104 4.57 -5.14 7.53
CA ILE A 104 4.36 -6.59 7.65
C ILE A 104 3.35 -6.88 8.77
N GLY A 105 2.28 -7.59 8.43
CA GLY A 105 1.24 -7.99 9.38
C GLY A 105 1.56 -9.31 10.08
N GLU A 106 1.71 -10.37 9.30
CA GLU A 106 1.83 -11.74 9.80
C GLU A 106 2.78 -12.56 8.91
N ILE A 107 3.42 -13.58 9.49
CA ILE A 107 4.26 -14.53 8.76
C ILE A 107 3.69 -15.92 9.02
N TYR A 108 3.37 -16.63 7.93
CA TYR A 108 2.81 -17.96 7.96
C TYR A 108 3.84 -18.97 7.46
N PRO A 109 4.44 -19.78 8.35
CA PRO A 109 5.32 -20.86 7.92
C PRO A 109 4.53 -21.87 7.09
N VAL A 110 5.09 -22.29 5.95
CA VAL A 110 4.54 -23.36 5.11
C VAL A 110 5.27 -24.66 5.41
N ASP A 111 6.60 -24.61 5.41
CA ASP A 111 7.48 -25.71 5.78
C ASP A 111 8.79 -25.15 6.36
N ALA A 112 9.80 -26.01 6.53
CA ALA A 112 11.09 -25.63 7.07
C ALA A 112 11.79 -24.54 6.24
N THR A 113 11.49 -24.42 4.94
CA THR A 113 12.21 -23.58 3.97
C THR A 113 11.36 -22.51 3.28
N GLN A 114 10.06 -22.52 3.51
CA GLN A 114 9.11 -21.59 2.89
C GLN A 114 8.16 -20.96 3.90
N SER A 115 7.80 -19.70 3.65
CA SER A 115 6.76 -18.99 4.40
C SER A 115 5.96 -18.05 3.48
N VAL A 116 4.83 -17.58 3.99
CA VAL A 116 4.03 -16.53 3.35
C VAL A 116 3.98 -15.33 4.27
N ILE A 117 4.43 -14.20 3.78
CA ILE A 117 4.34 -12.93 4.51
C ILE A 117 3.08 -12.20 4.08
N SER A 118 2.33 -11.73 5.07
CA SER A 118 1.22 -10.81 4.88
C SER A 118 1.75 -9.39 4.86
N LEU A 119 1.75 -8.76 3.69
CA LEU A 119 2.00 -7.33 3.55
C LEU A 119 0.66 -6.58 3.74
N ILE A 120 0.63 -5.66 4.69
CA ILE A 120 -0.53 -4.82 4.94
C ILE A 120 -0.33 -3.46 4.32
N VAL A 121 -1.32 -3.01 3.55
CA VAL A 121 -1.51 -1.61 3.18
C VAL A 121 -2.78 -1.09 3.82
N GLU A 122 -2.67 -0.13 4.73
CA GLU A 122 -3.82 0.60 5.26
C GLU A 122 -3.94 1.94 4.56
N LEU A 123 -5.15 2.24 4.10
CA LEU A 123 -5.54 3.49 3.49
C LEU A 123 -6.51 4.18 4.43
N ALA A 124 -6.27 5.45 4.69
CA ALA A 124 -7.11 6.27 5.52
C ALA A 124 -7.33 7.61 4.81
N THR A 125 -8.57 8.04 4.69
CA THR A 125 -8.92 9.32 4.10
C THR A 125 -9.78 10.12 5.08
N HIS A 126 -9.46 11.39 5.25
CA HIS A 126 -10.27 12.28 6.07
C HIS A 126 -11.66 12.47 5.44
N ASN A 127 -12.72 12.41 6.26
CA ASN A 127 -14.11 12.45 5.82
C ASN A 127 -14.43 13.67 4.93
N HIS A 128 -13.88 14.83 5.25
CA HIS A 128 -14.16 16.09 4.53
C HIS A 128 -13.68 16.12 3.08
N ILE A 129 -12.72 15.29 2.73
CA ILE A 129 -12.02 15.35 1.44
C ILE A 129 -12.22 14.08 0.60
N ASN A 130 -13.12 13.19 1.01
CA ASN A 130 -13.32 11.93 0.30
C ASN A 130 -13.89 12.08 -1.12
N LEU A 131 -14.34 13.27 -1.52
CA LEU A 131 -14.81 13.49 -2.89
C LEU A 131 -13.67 14.02 -3.77
N VAL A 132 -13.39 13.32 -4.86
CA VAL A 132 -12.45 13.76 -5.90
C VAL A 132 -13.15 13.83 -7.24
N ALA A 133 -12.93 14.90 -7.99
CA ALA A 133 -13.41 15.04 -9.36
C ALA A 133 -12.73 13.98 -10.24
N GLY A 134 -13.51 13.33 -11.10
CA GLY A 134 -12.97 12.38 -12.06
C GLY A 134 -12.08 13.05 -13.11
N GLU A 135 -11.30 12.25 -13.84
CA GLU A 135 -10.53 12.74 -15.01
C GLU A 135 -11.42 12.99 -16.24
N ALA A 136 -12.69 12.62 -16.13
CA ALA A 136 -13.75 12.53 -17.13
C ALA A 136 -14.00 13.77 -18.03
N ASP A 137 -13.31 14.90 -17.83
CA ASP A 137 -13.42 16.08 -18.70
C ASP A 137 -12.80 15.80 -20.08
N SER A 138 -13.68 15.57 -21.06
CA SER A 138 -13.31 15.30 -22.45
C SER A 138 -12.58 16.46 -23.13
N LEU A 139 -12.64 17.69 -22.59
CA LEU A 139 -11.87 18.83 -23.09
C LEU A 139 -10.42 18.85 -22.58
N ALA A 140 -10.15 18.24 -21.42
CA ALA A 140 -8.82 18.20 -20.81
C ALA A 140 -8.07 16.88 -21.09
N HIS A 141 -8.80 15.77 -21.29
CA HIS A 141 -8.21 14.45 -21.50
C HIS A 141 -8.97 13.69 -22.62
N PRO A 142 -8.54 13.79 -23.88
CA PRO A 142 -9.21 13.12 -25.01
C PRO A 142 -9.03 11.58 -25.01
N ASP A 143 -8.07 11.06 -24.23
CA ASP A 143 -7.69 9.63 -24.22
C ASP A 143 -8.31 8.84 -23.05
N ILE A 144 -9.40 9.32 -22.44
CA ILE A 144 -10.05 8.62 -21.32
C ILE A 144 -10.68 7.32 -21.81
N THR A 145 -10.05 6.21 -21.45
CA THR A 145 -10.51 4.84 -21.76
C THR A 145 -11.23 4.17 -20.59
N ASN A 146 -11.35 4.83 -19.43
CA ASN A 146 -11.96 4.22 -18.25
C ASN A 146 -13.49 4.32 -18.32
N PRO A 147 -14.21 3.19 -18.38
CA PRO A 147 -15.66 3.21 -18.56
C PRO A 147 -16.45 3.78 -17.36
N ASN A 148 -15.78 4.07 -16.25
CA ASN A 148 -16.34 4.71 -15.07
C ASN A 148 -16.02 6.22 -15.00
N ASP A 149 -15.61 6.83 -16.11
CA ASP A 149 -15.27 8.26 -16.26
C ASP A 149 -16.11 8.92 -17.39
N TYR A 150 -17.31 8.43 -17.69
CA TYR A 150 -18.15 9.04 -18.76
C TYR A 150 -18.95 10.25 -18.26
N TYR A 151 -19.06 11.28 -19.11
CA TYR A 151 -19.98 12.42 -18.99
C TYR A 151 -21.30 12.09 -19.72
N TYR A 152 -22.45 12.55 -19.20
CA TYR A 152 -23.70 12.60 -19.96
C TYR A 152 -24.05 14.05 -20.29
N THR A 153 -24.23 14.31 -21.59
CA THR A 153 -24.91 15.47 -22.15
C THR A 153 -26.41 15.23 -22.13
N ASN A 154 -27.20 16.21 -21.69
CA ASN A 154 -28.64 16.47 -21.92
C ASN A 154 -29.70 15.35 -21.80
N ASP A 155 -29.36 14.06 -21.63
CA ASP A 155 -30.27 12.93 -21.88
C ASP A 155 -30.45 11.99 -20.65
N GLU A 156 -30.69 12.55 -19.45
CA GLU A 156 -31.31 11.88 -18.29
C GLU A 156 -30.75 10.51 -17.81
N THR A 157 -29.44 10.25 -17.93
CA THR A 157 -28.79 9.06 -17.30
C THR A 157 -27.77 9.53 -16.23
N PRO A 158 -27.67 8.90 -15.05
CA PRO A 158 -26.87 9.44 -13.92
C PRO A 158 -25.35 9.41 -14.16
N VAL A 159 -24.67 10.56 -13.99
CA VAL A 159 -23.20 10.72 -14.03
C VAL A 159 -22.61 10.81 -12.62
N VAL A 160 -21.51 10.10 -12.36
CA VAL A 160 -20.72 10.22 -11.12
C VAL A 160 -19.71 11.38 -11.28
N GLN A 161 -20.12 12.60 -10.92
CA GLN A 161 -19.25 13.80 -10.97
C GLN A 161 -18.04 13.70 -10.01
N TYR A 162 -18.21 12.97 -8.91
CA TYR A 162 -17.20 12.79 -7.89
C TYR A 162 -17.05 11.32 -7.53
N LYS A 163 -15.81 10.89 -7.42
CA LYS A 163 -15.44 9.56 -6.96
C LYS A 163 -15.07 9.61 -5.49
N SER A 164 -15.28 8.48 -4.82
CA SER A 164 -14.67 8.25 -3.51
C SER A 164 -13.16 8.20 -3.69
N ARG A 165 -12.45 9.16 -3.09
CA ARG A 165 -11.00 9.23 -3.02
C ARG A 165 -10.44 7.94 -2.45
N GLU A 166 -11.09 7.44 -1.41
CA GLU A 166 -10.66 6.21 -0.76
C GLU A 166 -10.81 4.97 -1.66
N SER A 167 -11.92 4.86 -2.39
CA SER A 167 -12.09 3.77 -3.36
C SER A 167 -11.11 3.88 -4.54
N LEU A 168 -10.72 5.10 -4.90
CA LEU A 168 -9.74 5.35 -5.96
C LEU A 168 -8.32 4.98 -5.50
N LEU A 169 -7.93 5.33 -4.25
CA LEU A 169 -6.70 4.88 -3.63
C LEU A 169 -6.63 3.35 -3.59
N LEU A 170 -7.69 2.70 -3.10
CA LEU A 170 -7.79 1.23 -3.08
C LEU A 170 -7.56 0.62 -4.47
N LYS A 171 -8.27 1.13 -5.49
CA LYS A 171 -8.12 0.66 -6.88
C LYS A 171 -6.68 0.80 -7.37
N CYS A 172 -6.06 1.97 -7.14
CA CYS A 172 -4.72 2.25 -7.65
C CYS A 172 -3.66 1.43 -6.93
N VAL A 173 -3.77 1.24 -5.61
CA VAL A 173 -2.85 0.39 -4.85
C VAL A 173 -2.94 -1.07 -5.29
N LEU A 174 -4.16 -1.60 -5.49
CA LEU A 174 -4.34 -2.95 -6.03
C LEU A 174 -3.73 -3.09 -7.42
N ALA A 175 -3.92 -2.10 -8.30
CA ALA A 175 -3.38 -2.14 -9.65
C ALA A 175 -1.85 -1.97 -9.72
N GLU A 176 -1.27 -1.20 -8.80
CA GLU A 176 0.17 -0.93 -8.78
C GLU A 176 0.96 -2.06 -8.11
N LEU A 177 0.44 -2.63 -7.02
CA LEU A 177 1.19 -3.60 -6.22
C LEU A 177 0.89 -5.05 -6.57
N ASN A 178 -0.30 -5.38 -7.09
CA ASN A 178 -0.62 -6.78 -7.41
C ASN A 178 0.22 -7.28 -8.59
N GLY A 179 1.03 -8.31 -8.35
CA GLY A 179 1.98 -8.85 -9.32
C GLY A 179 3.34 -8.17 -9.32
N LEU A 180 3.59 -7.19 -8.44
CA LEU A 180 4.89 -6.55 -8.28
C LEU A 180 5.94 -7.56 -7.78
N TYR A 181 7.07 -7.68 -8.47
CA TYR A 181 8.23 -8.43 -7.98
C TYR A 181 9.11 -7.54 -7.10
N ILE A 182 9.32 -7.96 -5.86
CA ILE A 182 10.24 -7.31 -4.92
C ILE A 182 11.52 -8.14 -4.89
N ASP A 183 12.63 -7.53 -5.29
CA ASP A 183 13.91 -8.24 -5.39
C ASP A 183 14.33 -8.85 -4.05
N GLY A 184 14.78 -10.10 -4.09
CA GLY A 184 15.14 -10.88 -2.90
C GLY A 184 13.97 -11.28 -1.97
N VAL A 185 12.72 -10.96 -2.32
CA VAL A 185 11.55 -11.26 -1.51
C VAL A 185 10.56 -12.14 -2.29
N GLY A 186 10.06 -11.66 -3.43
CA GLY A 186 9.11 -12.39 -4.25
C GLY A 186 8.00 -11.52 -4.84
N TYR A 187 6.98 -12.16 -5.40
CA TYR A 187 5.83 -11.47 -5.96
C TYR A 187 4.80 -11.10 -4.89
N VAL A 188 4.34 -9.85 -4.92
CA VAL A 188 3.16 -9.39 -4.18
C VAL A 188 1.92 -9.94 -4.85
N GLN A 189 1.08 -10.64 -4.10
CA GLN A 189 -0.10 -11.31 -4.63
C GLN A 189 -1.36 -10.87 -3.90
N PHE A 190 -2.37 -10.48 -4.66
CA PHE A 190 -3.74 -10.36 -4.19
C PHE A 190 -4.58 -11.54 -4.71
N ASN A 191 -4.54 -12.68 -4.01
CA ASN A 191 -5.24 -13.90 -4.41
C ASN A 191 -5.92 -14.62 -3.23
N THR A 192 -7.09 -15.22 -3.46
CA THR A 192 -7.94 -15.83 -2.43
C THR A 192 -7.69 -17.33 -2.22
N HIS A 193 -6.83 -17.94 -3.04
CA HIS A 193 -6.73 -19.40 -3.14
C HIS A 193 -5.61 -20.05 -2.30
N LYS A 194 -4.94 -19.30 -1.42
CA LYS A 194 -3.86 -19.86 -0.61
C LYS A 194 -4.39 -20.39 0.73
N LEU A 195 -4.51 -21.71 0.81
CA LEU A 195 -4.75 -22.44 2.06
C LEU A 195 -3.39 -22.87 2.63
N ILE A 196 -3.10 -22.50 3.88
CA ILE A 196 -2.01 -23.12 4.66
C ILE A 196 -2.69 -23.77 5.87
N GLU A 197 -2.43 -25.07 6.07
CA GLU A 197 -3.01 -25.87 7.17
C GLU A 197 -4.54 -25.77 7.29
N GLY A 198 -5.26 -25.66 6.16
CA GLY A 198 -6.71 -25.57 6.13
C GLY A 198 -7.28 -24.20 6.52
N ARG A 199 -6.45 -23.19 6.82
CA ARG A 199 -6.89 -21.79 6.99
C ARG A 199 -6.79 -21.06 5.67
N ASN A 200 -7.84 -20.32 5.33
CA ASN A 200 -7.80 -19.38 4.21
C ASN A 200 -7.01 -18.14 4.65
N ILE A 201 -5.79 -18.02 4.11
CA ILE A 201 -4.91 -16.86 4.32
C ILE A 201 -4.98 -15.97 3.07
N GLY A 202 -6.05 -16.13 2.27
CA GLY A 202 -6.29 -15.37 1.07
C GLY A 202 -6.20 -13.88 1.33
N SER A 203 -5.65 -13.19 0.35
CA SER A 203 -5.62 -11.75 0.31
C SER A 203 -7.05 -11.21 0.44
N LYS A 204 -7.20 -10.16 1.24
CA LYS A 204 -8.51 -9.58 1.52
C LYS A 204 -8.41 -8.07 1.64
N VAL A 205 -9.55 -7.42 1.42
CA VAL A 205 -9.75 -6.01 1.71
C VAL A 205 -10.83 -5.92 2.77
N THR A 206 -10.57 -5.22 3.86
CA THR A 206 -11.56 -4.96 4.92
C THR A 206 -11.63 -3.46 5.20
N MET A 207 -12.83 -2.91 5.33
CA MET A 207 -13.01 -1.54 5.81
C MET A 207 -12.85 -1.54 7.34
N SER A 208 -11.61 -1.52 7.81
CA SER A 208 -11.26 -1.63 9.23
C SER A 208 -10.64 -0.37 9.79
N VAL A 209 -10.30 0.61 8.95
CA VAL A 209 -9.86 1.93 9.40
C VAL A 209 -11.12 2.77 9.54
N TYR A 210 -11.59 2.97 10.77
CA TYR A 210 -12.70 3.87 11.08
C TYR A 210 -12.58 4.31 12.54
N ASP A 211 -12.31 5.59 12.76
CA ASP A 211 -12.17 6.18 14.11
C ASP A 211 -13.50 6.76 14.65
N GLY A 212 -14.58 6.65 13.87
CA GLY A 212 -15.89 7.19 14.23
C GLY A 212 -16.00 8.71 14.12
N ARG A 213 -14.98 9.43 13.64
CA ARG A 213 -14.93 10.90 13.65
C ARG A 213 -14.34 11.50 12.38
N SER A 214 -13.10 11.18 12.05
CA SER A 214 -12.29 11.96 11.11
C SER A 214 -11.78 11.14 9.94
N PHE A 215 -11.37 9.89 10.16
CA PHE A 215 -10.79 9.05 9.13
C PHE A 215 -11.56 7.76 8.90
N PHE A 216 -11.54 7.33 7.65
CA PHE A 216 -11.99 5.99 7.28
C PHE A 216 -11.18 5.44 6.11
N GLY A 217 -11.19 4.13 5.94
CA GLY A 217 -10.67 3.50 4.74
C GLY A 217 -10.44 2.01 4.87
N HIS A 218 -9.60 1.49 3.98
CA HIS A 218 -9.43 0.07 3.77
C HIS A 218 -8.08 -0.43 4.28
N LYS A 219 -8.10 -1.61 4.86
CA LYS A 219 -6.93 -2.45 5.07
C LYS A 219 -6.88 -3.49 3.96
N ILE A 220 -5.80 -3.49 3.20
CA ILE A 220 -5.51 -4.43 2.13
C ILE A 220 -4.43 -5.38 2.65
N GLN A 221 -4.70 -6.68 2.57
CA GLN A 221 -3.74 -7.73 2.90
C GLN A 221 -3.30 -8.40 1.61
N PHE A 222 -2.05 -8.19 1.23
CA PHE A 222 -1.37 -8.94 0.17
C PHE A 222 -0.56 -10.07 0.78
N ASN A 223 -0.30 -11.11 -0.03
CA ASN A 223 0.56 -12.22 0.34
C ASN A 223 1.82 -12.22 -0.50
N ILE A 224 2.96 -12.48 0.13
CA ILE A 224 4.25 -12.63 -0.53
C ILE A 224 4.79 -14.01 -0.15
N PRO A 225 4.78 -14.99 -1.07
CA PRO A 225 5.50 -16.24 -0.87
C PRO A 225 7.00 -15.95 -0.81
N MET A 226 7.66 -16.39 0.26
CA MET A 226 9.09 -16.24 0.45
C MET A 226 9.75 -17.60 0.68
N SER A 227 10.94 -17.76 0.11
CA SER A 227 11.86 -18.85 0.42
C SER A 227 13.25 -18.27 0.67
N GLY A 228 13.96 -18.85 1.62
CA GLY A 228 15.26 -18.33 2.03
C GLY A 228 15.95 -19.31 2.96
N MET A 229 16.76 -20.18 2.37
CA MET A 229 17.79 -20.92 3.10
C MET A 229 18.98 -19.98 3.23
N SER A 230 19.25 -19.49 4.44
CA SER A 230 20.58 -18.94 4.70
C SER A 230 21.53 -20.11 4.92
N GLU A 231 22.58 -20.20 4.12
CA GLU A 231 23.63 -21.23 4.28
C GLU A 231 24.42 -21.06 5.59
N ASP A 232 24.33 -19.89 6.23
CA ASP A 232 25.04 -19.55 7.46
C ASP A 232 24.11 -18.98 8.56
N ALA A 233 24.45 -19.21 9.83
CA ALA A 233 23.78 -18.64 11.00
C ALA A 233 23.95 -17.11 11.10
N ASP A 234 24.91 -16.55 10.37
CA ASP A 234 25.34 -15.15 10.50
C ASP A 234 24.69 -14.19 9.49
N TYR A 235 23.65 -14.60 8.74
CA TYR A 235 22.89 -13.69 7.88
C TYR A 235 21.64 -13.14 8.57
N GLY A 236 21.68 -11.85 8.91
CA GLY A 236 20.57 -11.10 9.52
C GLY A 236 21.04 -9.89 10.32
N TYR A 237 21.88 -9.04 9.71
CA TYR A 237 22.41 -7.83 10.35
C TYR A 237 21.41 -6.68 10.32
#